data_AF-N4UDP9-F1
#
_entry.id   AF-N4UDP9-F1
#
_cell.length_a   1.000
_cell.length_b   1.000
_cell.length_c   1.000
_cell.angle_alpha   90.00
_cell.angle_beta   90.00
_cell.angle_gamma   90.00
#
_symmetry.space_group_name_H-M   'P 1'
#
loop_
_entity.id
_entity.type
_entity.pdbx_description
1 polymer ?
#
loop_
_entity_poly.entity_id
_entity_poly.type
_entity_poly.pdbx_seq_one_letter_code
_entity_poly.pdbx_strand_id
1 'polypeptide(L)'
;MFNPRFLVVSLGNPLPKYESLHSAGHFALNGLAQVLRQPSFREVTFGNQTCLVSQVIVHDELEKDLGIVRLTAWDRSHKGHNGIKSVKGSLSQNKYPTSPFVRIAVGIGRPAERDPETVSRYVLDRISSDKRRILEEEAPWKVAECLIELEKEWKAELKT
;
A
#
# COMPACT_ATOMS: atom_id res chain seq x y z
N MET A 1 -12.34 -22.19 -9.28
CA MET A 1 -10.90 -21.83 -9.31
C MET A 1 -10.78 -20.44 -8.69
N PHE A 2 -10.08 -20.28 -7.57
CA PHE A 2 -9.90 -18.97 -6.95
C PHE A 2 -9.01 -18.09 -7.83
N ASN A 3 -9.54 -16.94 -8.23
CA ASN A 3 -8.80 -15.92 -8.97
C ASN A 3 -8.83 -14.64 -8.12
N PRO A 4 -7.80 -14.39 -7.28
CA PRO A 4 -7.83 -13.27 -6.34
C PRO A 4 -7.95 -11.97 -7.10
N ARG A 5 -8.93 -11.15 -6.71
CA ARG A 5 -9.03 -9.76 -7.14
C ARG A 5 -8.52 -8.89 -6.01
N PHE A 6 -7.48 -8.12 -6.30
CA PHE A 6 -6.92 -7.17 -5.35
C PHE A 6 -7.62 -5.83 -5.49
N LEU A 7 -8.07 -5.28 -4.36
CA LEU A 7 -8.28 -3.85 -4.22
C LEU A 7 -7.03 -3.27 -3.56
N VAL A 8 -6.24 -2.56 -4.36
CA VAL A 8 -5.02 -1.91 -3.89
C VAL A 8 -5.33 -0.45 -3.56
N VAL A 9 -5.13 -0.08 -2.30
CA VAL A 9 -5.40 1.28 -1.78
C VAL A 9 -4.11 1.83 -1.23
N SER A 10 -3.81 3.10 -1.49
CA SER A 10 -2.68 3.79 -0.86
C SER A 10 -3.14 4.74 0.23
N LEU A 11 -2.31 4.90 1.26
CA LEU A 11 -2.48 5.92 2.29
C LEU A 11 -1.60 7.13 1.98
N GLY A 12 -2.12 8.30 2.35
CA GLY A 12 -1.44 9.58 2.21
C GLY A 12 -2.36 10.73 2.56
N ASN A 13 -1.89 11.94 2.28
CA ASN A 13 -2.60 13.16 2.61
C ASN A 13 -3.37 13.71 1.40
N PRO A 14 -4.53 14.37 1.61
CA PRO A 14 -5.16 15.14 0.56
C PRO A 14 -4.35 16.41 0.23
N LEU A 15 -4.75 17.10 -0.85
CA LEU A 15 -4.24 18.44 -1.14
C LEU A 15 -4.48 19.40 0.04
N PRO A 16 -3.55 20.33 0.33
CA PRO A 16 -2.31 20.61 -0.41
C PRO A 16 -1.12 19.72 -0.01
N LYS A 17 -1.26 18.84 0.99
CA LYS A 17 -0.16 18.00 1.52
C LYS A 17 0.08 16.71 0.73
N TYR A 18 -0.54 16.58 -0.45
CA TYR A 18 -0.46 15.38 -1.28
C TYR A 18 0.98 15.05 -1.68
N GLU A 19 1.82 16.04 -1.94
CA GLU A 19 3.20 15.83 -2.39
C GLU A 19 4.19 15.55 -1.25
N SER A 20 3.74 15.05 -0.10
CA SER A 20 4.60 14.75 1.05
C SER A 20 5.10 13.30 1.08
N LEU A 21 6.17 13.02 1.82
CA LEU A 21 6.68 11.64 2.00
C LEU A 21 5.64 10.67 2.58
N HIS A 22 4.70 11.17 3.39
CA HIS A 22 3.57 10.40 3.90
C HIS A 22 2.61 9.92 2.81
N SER A 23 2.70 10.48 1.61
CA SER A 23 1.93 10.08 0.43
C SER A 23 2.72 9.17 -0.51
N ALA A 24 3.90 8.67 -0.13
CA ALA A 24 4.75 7.83 -0.99
C ALA A 24 4.00 6.63 -1.59
N GLY A 25 3.05 6.06 -0.86
CA GLY A 25 2.17 5.01 -1.37
C GLY A 25 1.32 5.44 -2.57
N HIS A 26 0.88 6.70 -2.64
CA HIS A 26 0.14 7.23 -3.79
C HIS A 26 0.99 7.24 -5.06
N PHE A 27 2.24 7.69 -4.96
CA PHE A 27 3.18 7.74 -6.09
C PHE A 27 3.48 6.33 -6.62
N ALA A 28 3.75 5.38 -5.71
CA ALA A 28 3.95 3.98 -6.07
C ALA A 28 2.69 3.36 -6.71
N LEU A 29 1.50 3.66 -6.20
CA LEU A 29 0.24 3.15 -6.76
C LEU A 29 -0.07 3.76 -8.14
N ASN A 30 0.20 5.05 -8.34
CA ASN A 30 0.01 5.71 -9.63
C ASN A 30 0.93 5.10 -10.70
N GLY A 31 2.21 4.91 -10.38
CA GLY A 31 3.15 4.23 -11.27
C GLY A 31 2.75 2.76 -11.50
N LEU A 32 2.22 2.07 -10.50
CA LEU A 32 1.75 0.69 -10.64
C LEU A 32 0.61 0.58 -11.65
N ALA A 33 -0.35 1.49 -11.60
CA ALA A 33 -1.44 1.52 -12.57
C ALA A 33 -0.92 1.64 -14.02
N GLN A 34 0.13 2.44 -14.24
CA GLN A 34 0.78 2.58 -15.54
C GLN A 34 1.53 1.30 -15.95
N VAL A 35 2.35 0.75 -15.07
CA VAL A 35 3.13 -0.48 -15.29
C VAL A 35 2.21 -1.66 -15.65
N LEU A 36 1.12 -1.82 -14.91
CA LEU A 36 0.14 -2.87 -15.13
C LEU A 36 -0.86 -2.55 -16.27
N ARG A 37 -0.71 -1.38 -16.91
CA ARG A 37 -1.63 -0.86 -17.94
C ARG A 37 -3.10 -0.95 -17.50
N GLN A 38 -3.37 -0.65 -16.24
CA GLN A 38 -4.71 -0.71 -15.68
C GLN A 38 -5.58 0.37 -16.32
N PRO A 39 -6.78 0.02 -16.78
CA PRO A 39 -7.72 1.02 -17.27
C PRO A 39 -8.21 1.90 -16.12
N SER A 40 -8.78 3.06 -16.45
CA SER A 40 -9.51 3.87 -15.48
C SER A 40 -10.63 3.05 -14.83
N PHE A 41 -11.00 3.42 -13.60
CA PHE A 41 -12.12 2.81 -12.91
C PHE A 41 -13.36 2.81 -13.80
N ARG A 42 -13.96 1.63 -13.95
CA ARG A 42 -15.20 1.43 -14.67
C ARG A 42 -16.20 0.82 -13.72
N GLU A 43 -17.38 1.43 -13.64
CA GLU A 43 -18.50 0.83 -12.95
C GLU A 43 -19.04 -0.35 -13.76
N VAL A 44 -19.20 -1.49 -13.09
CA VAL A 44 -19.72 -2.73 -13.67
C VAL A 44 -20.65 -3.41 -12.68
N THR A 45 -21.84 -3.77 -13.15
CA THR A 45 -22.82 -4.52 -12.36
C THR A 45 -22.55 -6.01 -12.51
N PHE A 46 -22.21 -6.68 -11.41
CA PHE A 46 -21.98 -8.14 -11.38
C PHE A 46 -23.26 -8.95 -11.08
N GLY A 47 -24.45 -8.34 -11.14
CA GLY A 47 -25.72 -8.97 -10.77
C GLY A 47 -25.72 -9.43 -9.31
N ASN A 48 -26.34 -10.58 -9.01
CA ASN A 48 -26.36 -11.18 -7.67
C ASN A 48 -25.08 -11.96 -7.32
N GLN A 49 -23.97 -11.77 -8.05
CA GLN A 49 -22.71 -12.47 -7.76
C GLN A 49 -21.93 -11.74 -6.67
N THR A 50 -21.59 -12.47 -5.60
CA THR A 50 -20.65 -11.98 -4.58
C THR A 50 -19.22 -12.00 -5.12
N CYS A 51 -18.55 -10.86 -5.14
CA CYS A 51 -17.13 -10.77 -5.46
C CYS A 51 -16.32 -10.75 -4.16
N LEU A 52 -15.45 -11.75 -3.96
CA LEU A 52 -14.44 -11.69 -2.91
C LEU A 52 -13.31 -10.80 -3.39
N VAL A 53 -12.98 -9.78 -2.60
CA VAL A 53 -11.94 -8.80 -2.92
C VAL A 53 -10.97 -8.78 -1.75
N SER A 54 -9.73 -9.13 -2.04
CA SER A 54 -8.66 -9.04 -1.06
C SER A 54 -8.09 -7.63 -1.03
N GLN A 55 -7.84 -7.10 0.16
CA GLN A 55 -7.48 -5.70 0.34
C GLN A 55 -6.00 -5.53 0.63
N VAL A 56 -5.32 -4.79 -0.23
CA VAL A 56 -3.89 -4.50 -0.15
C VAL A 56 -3.71 -3.03 0.14
N ILE A 57 -3.07 -2.70 1.27
CA ILE A 57 -2.82 -1.31 1.65
C ILE A 57 -1.35 -0.96 1.44
N VAL A 58 -1.10 -0.02 0.54
CA VAL A 58 0.22 0.55 0.27
C VAL A 58 0.43 1.77 1.17
N HIS A 59 1.52 1.81 1.92
CA HIS A 59 1.80 2.91 2.85
C HIS A 59 3.29 3.22 2.94
N ASP A 60 3.64 4.41 3.45
CA ASP A 60 5.04 4.77 3.74
C ASP A 60 5.59 4.02 4.96
N GLU A 61 6.89 3.71 4.94
CA GLU A 61 7.62 3.06 6.03
C GLU A 61 8.94 3.76 6.29
N LEU A 62 9.12 4.22 7.52
CA LEU A 62 10.30 4.97 7.94
C LEU A 62 11.53 4.07 8.08
N GLU A 63 11.36 2.83 8.56
CA GLU A 63 12.50 1.94 8.84
C GLU A 63 13.11 1.28 7.59
N LYS A 64 12.70 1.74 6.41
CA LYS A 64 13.15 1.19 5.13
C LYS A 64 13.67 2.31 4.25
N ASP A 65 14.81 2.04 3.62
CA ASP A 65 15.41 2.98 2.68
C ASP A 65 14.48 3.24 1.50
N LEU A 66 14.66 4.40 0.89
CA LEU A 66 13.84 4.86 -0.22
C LEU A 66 13.78 3.82 -1.35
N GLY A 67 12.57 3.52 -1.83
CA GLY A 67 12.36 2.58 -2.93
C GLY A 67 12.44 1.10 -2.54
N ILE A 68 12.69 0.78 -1.28
CA ILE A 68 12.55 -0.59 -0.77
C ILE A 68 11.07 -0.86 -0.51
N VAL A 69 10.51 -1.84 -1.22
CA VAL A 69 9.10 -2.24 -1.09
C VAL A 69 9.05 -3.62 -0.44
N ARG A 70 8.11 -3.84 0.49
CA ARG A 70 8.00 -5.14 1.18
C ARG A 70 6.57 -5.49 1.55
N LEU A 71 6.18 -6.75 1.29
CA LEU A 71 5.00 -7.36 1.86
C LEU A 71 5.08 -7.38 3.40
N THR A 72 4.00 -6.96 4.02
CA THR A 72 3.88 -6.85 5.46
C THR A 72 2.53 -7.42 5.89
N ALA A 73 2.58 -8.39 6.80
CA ALA A 73 1.37 -8.99 7.37
C ALA A 73 0.45 -7.92 7.98
N TRP A 74 -0.86 -8.13 7.85
CA TRP A 74 -1.88 -7.18 8.32
C TRP A 74 -1.78 -6.92 9.83
N ASP A 75 -1.54 -7.96 10.61
CA ASP A 75 -1.48 -7.94 12.08
C ASP A 75 -0.29 -7.15 12.66
N ARG A 76 0.86 -7.07 11.96
CA ARG A 76 2.06 -6.36 12.46
C ARG A 76 1.74 -4.94 12.94
N SER A 77 2.45 -4.45 13.97
CA SER A 77 2.25 -3.11 14.53
C SER A 77 2.20 -2.00 13.46
N HIS A 78 1.40 -0.96 13.72
CA HIS A 78 1.33 0.22 12.86
C HIS A 78 2.50 1.19 13.11
N LYS A 79 3.38 0.94 14.09
CA LYS A 79 4.61 1.73 14.38
C LYS A 79 4.40 3.26 14.40
N GLY A 80 3.27 3.72 14.92
CA GLY A 80 2.94 5.15 14.97
C GLY A 80 2.34 5.74 13.67
N HIS A 81 2.17 4.94 12.61
CA HIS A 81 1.47 5.38 11.41
C HIS A 81 -0.03 5.56 11.67
N ASN A 82 -0.48 6.81 11.68
CA ASN A 82 -1.86 7.18 12.03
C ASN A 82 -2.90 6.64 11.03
N GLY A 83 -2.60 6.68 9.72
CA GLY A 83 -3.45 6.07 8.70
C GLY A 83 -3.69 4.58 8.95
N ILE A 84 -2.64 3.78 9.09
CA ILE A 84 -2.78 2.34 9.40
C ILE A 84 -3.53 2.09 10.72
N LYS A 85 -3.27 2.90 11.76
CA LYS A 85 -4.02 2.83 13.02
C LYS A 85 -5.52 3.03 12.79
N SER A 86 -5.89 4.03 12.00
CA SER A 86 -7.29 4.31 11.65
C SER A 86 -7.91 3.17 10.84
N VAL A 87 -7.24 2.68 9.79
CA VAL A 87 -7.76 1.58 8.98
C VAL A 87 -7.98 0.32 9.82
N LYS A 88 -7.04 -0.03 10.70
CA LYS A 88 -7.20 -1.17 11.63
C LYS A 88 -8.34 -0.98 12.63
N GLY A 89 -8.67 0.25 13.00
CA GLY A 89 -9.82 0.56 13.84
C GLY A 89 -11.16 0.41 13.10
N SER A 90 -11.16 0.68 11.80
CA SER A 90 -12.38 0.62 10.97
C SER A 90 -12.61 -0.75 10.30
N LEU A 91 -11.53 -1.49 10.02
CA LEU A 91 -11.57 -2.78 9.32
C LEU A 91 -11.08 -3.89 10.24
N SER A 92 -11.85 -4.98 10.29
CA SER A 92 -11.50 -6.18 11.05
C SER A 92 -11.57 -7.41 10.16
N GLN A 93 -10.53 -8.25 10.22
CA GLN A 93 -10.50 -9.54 9.51
C GLN A 93 -11.69 -10.43 9.91
N ASN A 94 -12.15 -10.34 11.16
CA ASN A 94 -13.28 -11.12 11.66
C ASN A 94 -14.59 -10.77 10.95
N LYS A 95 -14.73 -9.54 10.43
CA LYS A 95 -15.90 -9.11 9.67
C LYS A 95 -15.89 -9.66 8.23
N TYR A 96 -14.71 -9.95 7.70
CA TYR A 96 -14.50 -10.42 6.34
C TYR A 96 -13.53 -11.61 6.30
N PRO A 97 -13.87 -12.76 6.92
CA PRO A 97 -12.94 -13.88 7.12
C PRO A 97 -12.43 -14.48 5.80
N THR A 98 -13.16 -14.29 4.71
CA THR A 98 -12.83 -14.79 3.36
C THR A 98 -12.15 -13.74 2.48
N SER A 99 -11.89 -12.54 2.99
CA SER A 99 -11.23 -11.45 2.28
C SER A 99 -9.99 -11.02 3.07
N PRO A 100 -8.83 -11.65 2.83
CA PRO A 100 -7.62 -11.37 3.58
C PRO A 100 -7.13 -9.94 3.35
N PHE A 101 -6.62 -9.34 4.42
CA PHE A 101 -5.95 -8.05 4.40
C PHE A 101 -4.43 -8.23 4.38
N VAL A 102 -3.73 -7.36 3.67
CA VAL A 102 -2.27 -7.29 3.69
C VAL A 102 -1.81 -5.84 3.52
N ARG A 103 -0.55 -5.57 3.88
CA ARG A 103 0.09 -4.28 3.63
C ARG A 103 1.31 -4.44 2.74
N ILE A 104 1.56 -3.42 1.94
CA ILE A 104 2.81 -3.24 1.20
C ILE A 104 3.44 -1.95 1.73
N ALA A 105 4.57 -2.10 2.41
CA ALA A 105 5.33 -0.98 2.92
C ALA A 105 6.26 -0.45 1.83
N VAL A 106 6.27 0.88 1.62
CA VAL A 106 7.17 1.59 0.72
C VAL A 106 8.13 2.42 1.55
N GLY A 107 9.42 2.09 1.50
CA GLY A 107 10.44 2.78 2.26
C GLY A 107 10.58 4.24 1.83
N ILE A 108 10.62 5.13 2.83
CA ILE A 108 10.87 6.56 2.66
C ILE A 108 12.16 7.02 3.35
N GLY A 109 12.80 6.14 4.12
CA GLY A 109 13.89 6.47 5.02
C GLY A 109 13.42 7.10 6.33
N ARG A 110 14.34 7.28 7.26
CA ARG A 110 14.08 7.94 8.55
C ARG A 110 15.11 9.06 8.78
N PRO A 111 14.71 10.21 9.34
CA PRO A 111 15.67 11.22 9.76
C PRO A 111 16.59 10.68 10.87
N ALA A 112 17.75 11.31 11.04
CA ALA A 112 18.73 10.93 12.06
C ALA A 112 18.14 11.09 13.48
N GLU A 113 17.46 12.20 13.72
CA GLU A 113 16.72 12.46 14.95
C GLU A 113 15.39 11.71 14.94
N ARG A 114 15.08 11.04 16.06
CA ARG A 114 13.93 10.13 16.19
C ARG A 114 12.80 10.71 17.01
N ASP A 115 12.90 11.96 17.45
CA ASP A 115 11.85 12.61 18.21
C ASP A 115 10.56 12.75 17.36
N PRO A 116 9.38 12.78 17.99
CA PRO A 116 8.11 12.80 17.27
C PRO A 116 7.93 14.01 16.35
N GLU A 117 8.49 15.16 16.71
CA GLU A 117 8.30 16.41 15.97
C GLU A 117 9.11 16.39 14.67
N THR A 118 10.38 15.96 14.74
CA THR A 118 11.23 15.80 13.56
C THR A 118 10.72 14.73 12.62
N VAL A 119 10.26 13.59 13.14
CA VAL A 119 9.65 12.54 12.31
C VAL A 119 8.38 13.05 11.63
N SER A 120 7.54 13.79 12.36
CA SER A 120 6.33 14.39 11.80
C SER A 120 6.64 15.40 10.69
N ARG A 121 7.61 16.29 10.89
CA ARG A 121 8.08 17.20 9.84
C ARG A 121 8.59 16.43 8.63
N TYR A 122 9.45 15.45 8.85
CA TYR A 122 10.04 14.64 7.80
C TYR A 122 8.99 13.96 6.91
N VAL A 123 7.99 13.29 7.49
CA VAL A 123 6.95 12.64 6.67
C VAL A 123 6.07 13.66 5.93
N LEU A 124 5.99 14.90 6.43
CA LEU A 124 5.26 15.98 5.78
C LEU A 124 6.11 16.77 4.77
N ASP A 125 7.42 16.52 4.70
CA ASP A 125 8.30 17.17 3.74
C ASP A 125 7.90 16.83 2.31
N ARG A 126 8.04 17.83 1.44
CA ARG A 126 7.76 17.68 0.01
C ARG A 126 8.74 16.68 -0.61
N ILE A 127 8.22 15.77 -1.42
CA ILE A 127 9.03 14.81 -2.17
C ILE A 127 9.82 15.56 -3.24
N SER A 128 11.14 15.42 -3.23
CA SER A 128 12.02 15.95 -4.29
C SER A 128 11.82 15.20 -5.60
N SER A 129 12.24 15.79 -6.72
CA SER A 129 12.17 15.17 -8.05
C SER A 129 12.79 13.77 -8.09
N ASP A 130 13.96 13.60 -7.46
CA ASP A 130 14.69 12.33 -7.48
C ASP A 130 13.96 11.26 -6.68
N LYS A 131 13.43 11.62 -5.50
CA LYS A 131 12.63 10.70 -4.69
C LYS A 131 11.34 10.32 -5.40
N ARG A 132 10.69 11.30 -6.03
CA ARG A 132 9.46 11.10 -6.79
C ARG A 132 9.70 10.11 -7.94
N ARG A 133 10.80 10.27 -8.68
CA ARG A 133 11.18 9.36 -9.75
C ARG A 133 11.30 7.92 -9.26
N ILE A 134 12.02 7.68 -8.17
CA ILE A 134 12.16 6.33 -7.58
C ILE A 134 10.78 5.76 -7.21
N LEU A 135 9.90 6.59 -6.61
CA LEU A 135 8.57 6.16 -6.20
C LEU A 135 7.59 5.94 -7.37
N GLU A 136 7.71 6.68 -8.47
CA GLU A 136 6.82 6.58 -9.64
C GLU A 136 7.34 5.62 -10.73
N GLU A 137 8.65 5.35 -10.80
CA GLU A 137 9.26 4.55 -11.86
C GLU A 137 9.82 3.21 -11.36
N GLU A 138 10.39 3.14 -10.16
CA GLU A 138 11.06 1.91 -9.66
C GLU A 138 10.20 1.12 -8.65
N ALA A 139 9.66 1.80 -7.65
CA ALA A 139 8.81 1.18 -6.63
C ALA A 139 7.60 0.41 -7.21
N PRO A 140 6.92 0.89 -8.28
CA PRO A 140 5.79 0.17 -8.88
C PRO A 140 6.08 -1.26 -9.29
N TRP A 141 7.26 -1.54 -9.86
CA TRP A 141 7.64 -2.88 -10.28
C TRP A 141 7.75 -3.82 -9.08
N LYS A 142 8.35 -3.34 -7.98
CA LYS A 142 8.45 -4.10 -6.73
C LYS A 142 7.09 -4.32 -6.06
N VAL A 143 6.17 -3.36 -6.17
CA VAL A 143 4.78 -3.54 -5.73
C VAL A 143 4.10 -4.62 -6.56
N ALA A 144 4.30 -4.65 -7.88
CA ALA A 144 3.76 -5.69 -8.75
C ALA A 144 4.32 -7.09 -8.38
N GLU A 145 5.62 -7.18 -8.11
CA GLU A 145 6.26 -8.41 -7.63
C GLU A 145 5.62 -8.91 -6.33
N CYS A 146 5.40 -8.02 -5.36
CA CYS A 146 4.69 -8.32 -4.11
C CYS A 146 3.26 -8.86 -4.37
N LEU A 147 2.52 -8.28 -5.32
CA LEU A 147 1.18 -8.75 -5.66
C LEU A 147 1.20 -10.15 -6.31
N ILE A 148 2.20 -10.43 -7.15
CA ILE A 148 2.39 -11.74 -7.78
C ILE A 148 2.74 -12.80 -6.72
N GLU A 149 3.63 -12.47 -5.78
CA GLU A 149 3.99 -13.35 -4.66
C GLU A 149 2.75 -13.68 -3.82
N LEU A 150 2.00 -12.66 -3.43
CA LEU A 150 0.77 -12.79 -2.66
C LEU A 150 -0.30 -13.63 -3.36
N GLU A 151 -0.47 -13.44 -4.68
CA GLU A 151 -1.38 -14.25 -5.48
C GLU A 151 -0.99 -15.74 -5.45
N LYS A 152 0.30 -16.05 -5.52
CA LYS A 152 0.81 -17.42 -5.46
C LYS A 152 0.57 -18.03 -4.08
N GLU A 153 0.88 -17.29 -3.01
CA GLU A 153 0.70 -17.74 -1.63
C GLU A 153 -0.77 -18.11 -1.35
N TRP A 154 -1.71 -17.20 -1.64
CA TRP A 154 -3.14 -17.47 -1.37
C TRP A 154 -3.74 -18.55 -2.27
N LYS A 155 -3.25 -18.69 -3.51
CA LYS A 155 -3.65 -19.83 -4.36
C LYS A 155 -3.13 -21.17 -3.81
N ALA A 156 -2.01 -21.19 -3.09
CA ALA A 156 -1.49 -22.40 -2.47
C ALA A 156 -2.28 -22.78 -1.21
N GLU A 157 -2.61 -21.80 -0.36
CA GLU A 157 -3.43 -22.02 0.85
C GLU A 157 -4.80 -22.63 0.54
N LEU A 158 -5.45 -22.20 -0.55
CA LEU A 158 -6.78 -22.71 -0.95
C LEU A 158 -6.77 -24.07 -1.66
N LYS A 159 -5.59 -24.58 -2.03
CA LYS A 159 -5.44 -25.94 -2.60
C LYS A 159 -5.21 -27.00 -1.53
N THR A 160 -4.97 -26.58 -0.29
CA THR A 160 -4.74 -27.43 0.87
C THR A 160 -6.06 -27.60 1.63
#